data_AF-A0A9J5XSL3-F1
#
_entry.id   AF-A0A9J5XSL3-F1
#
_cell.length_a   1.000
_cell.length_b   1.000
_cell.length_c   1.000
_cell.angle_alpha   90.00
_cell.angle_beta   90.00
_cell.angle_gamma   90.00
#
_symmetry.space_group_name_H-M   'P 1'
#
loop_
_entity.id
_entity.type
_entity.pdbx_description
1 polymer ?
#
loop_
_entity_poly.entity_id
_entity_poly.type
_entity_poly.pdbx_seq_one_letter_code
_entity_poly.pdbx_strand_id
1 'polypeptide(L)'
;MEEKASIINTVATDEDVVYTLVLTILENFNGRFTNQHETVRTLLNGLRCQTLGFSRWYKDTYLSRVMELPENKLEYWKAKFIDDLPPLFVERVHKALKGNNIEIPYKDLTYGKIIGTCTQEGLNLCNELKMARQLKMDKFREKS
;
A
#
# COMPACT_ATOMS: atom_id res chain seq x y z
N MET A 1 -12.00 42.48 -11.72
CA MET A 1 -12.32 41.95 -13.06
C MET A 1 -11.35 42.64 -14.02
N GLU A 2 -10.45 41.97 -14.73
CA GLU A 2 -10.14 40.56 -14.85
C GLU A 2 -8.69 40.51 -15.36
N GLU A 3 -7.80 40.03 -14.50
CA GLU A 3 -6.41 39.72 -14.84
C GLU A 3 -6.43 38.30 -15.39
N LYS A 4 -6.24 38.11 -16.70
CA LYS A 4 -6.03 36.79 -17.28
C LYS A 4 -4.92 36.78 -18.31
N ALA A 5 -3.85 36.11 -17.86
CA ALA A 5 -2.99 35.20 -18.59
C ALA A 5 -2.20 35.77 -19.77
N SER A 6 -0.94 36.08 -19.48
CA SER A 6 0.14 36.11 -20.45
C SER A 6 0.17 34.79 -21.23
N ILE A 7 -0.17 34.87 -22.51
CA ILE A 7 -0.07 33.77 -23.47
C ILE A 7 1.42 33.62 -23.80
N ILE A 8 1.98 32.48 -23.40
CA ILE A 8 3.36 32.06 -23.71
C ILE A 8 3.50 32.04 -25.23
N ASN A 9 4.26 33.01 -25.75
CA ASN A 9 4.65 33.05 -27.15
C ASN A 9 5.92 32.21 -27.28
N THR A 10 5.82 31.01 -27.83
CA THR A 10 6.98 30.19 -28.22
C THR A 10 6.69 29.63 -29.60
N VAL A 11 7.58 29.96 -30.53
CA VAL A 11 7.52 29.56 -31.94
C VAL A 11 7.57 28.03 -32.00
N ALA A 12 6.42 27.41 -32.32
CA ALA A 12 6.26 25.96 -32.36
C ALA A 12 6.85 25.39 -33.66
N THR A 13 7.66 24.34 -33.54
CA THR A 13 7.97 23.44 -34.65
C THR A 13 6.79 22.47 -34.85
N ASP A 14 6.60 21.89 -36.04
CA ASP A 14 5.48 20.96 -36.31
C ASP A 14 5.44 19.76 -35.33
N GLU A 15 6.61 19.34 -34.81
CA GLU A 15 6.71 18.31 -33.77
C GLU A 15 6.11 18.76 -32.43
N ASP A 16 6.21 20.05 -32.08
CA ASP A 16 5.65 20.61 -30.85
C ASP A 16 4.12 20.65 -30.89
N VAL A 17 3.52 20.84 -32.07
CA VAL A 17 2.05 20.86 -32.22
C VAL A 17 1.46 19.46 -32.01
N VAL A 18 2.10 18.43 -32.60
CA VAL A 18 1.71 17.03 -32.42
C VAL A 18 1.89 16.61 -30.96
N TYR A 19 3.04 16.94 -30.34
CA TYR A 19 3.30 16.66 -28.94
C TYR A 19 2.27 17.32 -28.02
N THR A 20 1.95 18.60 -28.27
CA THR A 20 0.95 19.35 -27.50
C THR A 20 -0.45 18.75 -27.67
N LEU A 21 -0.83 18.34 -28.88
CA LEU A 21 -2.11 17.69 -29.13
C LEU A 21 -2.21 16.34 -28.40
N VAL A 22 -1.15 15.52 -28.45
CA VAL A 22 -1.09 14.24 -27.74
C VAL A 22 -1.20 14.44 -26.23
N LEU A 23 -0.47 15.39 -25.67
CA LEU A 23 -0.59 15.74 -24.25
C LEU A 23 -2.00 16.22 -23.89
N THR A 24 -2.61 17.06 -24.73
CA THR A 24 -3.97 17.58 -24.49
C THR A 24 -5.02 16.47 -24.51
N ILE A 25 -4.92 15.53 -25.45
CA ILE A 25 -5.79 14.35 -25.51
C ILE A 25 -5.61 13.50 -24.24
N LEU A 26 -4.37 13.21 -23.88
CA LEU A 26 -4.05 12.43 -22.69
C LEU A 26 -4.58 13.10 -21.41
N GLU A 27 -4.44 14.42 -21.28
CA GLU A 27 -4.98 15.17 -20.14
C GLU A 27 -6.50 15.18 -20.10
N ASN A 28 -7.19 15.22 -21.24
CA ASN A 28 -8.64 15.25 -21.30
C ASN A 28 -9.26 13.91 -20.85
N PHE A 29 -8.60 12.79 -21.15
CA PHE A 29 -9.06 11.46 -20.75
C PHE A 29 -8.58 11.05 -19.34
N ASN A 30 -7.34 11.35 -18.98
CA ASN A 30 -6.73 10.89 -17.72
C ASN A 30 -6.69 11.95 -16.61
N GLY A 31 -7.06 13.20 -16.91
CA GLY A 31 -6.82 14.36 -16.06
C GLY A 31 -5.40 14.91 -16.19
N ARG A 32 -5.11 16.04 -15.52
CA ARG A 32 -3.75 16.65 -15.52
C ARG A 32 -2.74 15.69 -14.91
N PHE A 33 -1.61 15.52 -15.60
CA PHE A 33 -0.47 14.70 -15.14
C PHE A 33 0.34 15.33 -14.01
N THR A 34 0.05 16.57 -13.63
CA THR A 34 0.88 17.37 -12.72
C THR A 34 0.95 16.81 -11.30
N ASN A 35 0.02 15.92 -10.91
CA ASN A 35 -0.16 15.50 -9.53
C ASN A 35 -0.23 13.97 -9.36
N GLN A 36 0.32 13.17 -10.28
CA GLN A 36 0.23 11.70 -10.22
C GLN A 36 0.67 11.12 -8.87
N HIS A 37 1.79 11.59 -8.31
CA HIS A 37 2.23 11.17 -6.98
C HIS A 37 1.26 11.55 -5.87
N GLU A 38 0.61 12.71 -5.95
CA GLU A 38 -0.39 13.14 -4.97
C GLU A 38 -1.66 12.26 -5.03
N THR A 39 -2.08 11.87 -6.24
CA THR A 39 -3.15 10.90 -6.45
C THR A 39 -2.79 9.55 -5.84
N VAL A 40 -1.55 9.08 -6.05
CA VAL A 40 -1.03 7.85 -5.45
C VAL A 40 -1.02 7.93 -3.93
N ARG A 41 -0.53 9.04 -3.34
CA ARG A 41 -0.54 9.24 -1.88
C ARG A 41 -1.96 9.23 -1.33
N THR A 42 -2.90 9.89 -2.00
CA THR A 42 -4.31 9.92 -1.61
C THR A 42 -4.92 8.53 -1.63
N LEU A 43 -4.67 7.76 -2.69
CA LEU A 43 -5.13 6.38 -2.79
C LEU A 43 -4.53 5.49 -1.71
N LEU A 44 -3.21 5.56 -1.49
CA LEU A 44 -2.54 4.80 -0.42
C LEU A 44 -3.05 5.20 0.95
N ASN A 45 -3.45 6.46 1.17
CA ASN A 45 -4.03 6.92 2.43
C ASN A 45 -5.41 6.35 2.74
N GLY A 46 -6.21 6.05 1.71
CA GLY A 46 -7.50 5.39 1.86
C GLY A 46 -7.44 3.86 1.81
N LEU A 47 -6.31 3.28 1.41
CA LEU A 47 -6.17 1.84 1.21
C LEU A 47 -6.04 1.10 2.54
N ARG A 48 -6.95 0.17 2.83
CA ARG A 48 -6.91 -0.67 4.04
C ARG A 48 -7.20 -2.13 3.75
N CYS A 49 -6.57 -3.01 4.50
CA CYS A 49 -6.85 -4.44 4.46
C CYS A 49 -7.91 -4.78 5.52
N GLN A 50 -9.16 -4.99 5.10
CA GLN A 50 -10.24 -5.27 6.04
C GLN A 50 -10.14 -6.66 6.67
N THR A 51 -9.72 -7.66 5.91
CA THR A 51 -9.62 -9.06 6.37
C THR A 51 -8.40 -9.74 5.78
N LEU A 52 -7.91 -10.78 6.45
CA LEU A 52 -6.77 -11.58 5.97
C LEU A 52 -7.04 -12.28 4.63
N GLY A 53 -8.31 -12.50 4.27
CA GLY A 53 -8.69 -13.05 2.96
C GLY A 53 -8.31 -12.12 1.79
N PHE A 54 -8.27 -10.81 2.02
CA PHE A 54 -7.86 -9.82 1.03
C PHE A 54 -6.37 -9.41 1.14
N SER A 55 -5.60 -10.09 2.00
CA SER A 55 -4.18 -9.76 2.22
C SER A 55 -3.34 -9.77 0.94
N ARG A 56 -3.59 -10.73 0.04
CA ARG A 56 -2.90 -10.81 -1.26
C ARG A 56 -3.19 -9.59 -2.12
N TRP A 57 -4.47 -9.26 -2.31
CA TRP A 57 -4.89 -8.11 -3.10
C TRP A 57 -4.37 -6.80 -2.50
N TYR A 58 -4.47 -6.63 -1.18
CA TYR A 58 -3.96 -5.47 -0.48
C TYR A 58 -2.45 -5.31 -0.72
N LYS A 59 -1.68 -6.37 -0.52
CA LYS A 59 -0.23 -6.38 -0.73
C LYS A 59 0.13 -6.01 -2.17
N ASP A 60 -0.47 -6.67 -3.16
CA ASP A 60 -0.18 -6.42 -4.57
C ASP A 60 -0.56 -4.98 -4.97
N THR A 61 -1.73 -4.50 -4.53
CA THR A 61 -2.21 -3.13 -4.79
C THR A 61 -1.32 -2.10 -4.13
N TYR A 62 -1.01 -2.25 -2.84
CA TYR A 62 -0.17 -1.32 -2.11
C TYR A 62 1.22 -1.22 -2.75
N LEU A 63 1.86 -2.35 -3.05
CA LEU A 63 3.19 -2.37 -3.66
C LEU A 63 3.20 -1.77 -5.06
N SER A 64 2.18 -2.04 -5.88
CA SER A 64 2.10 -1.45 -7.22
C SER A 64 2.12 0.07 -7.18
N ARG A 65 1.50 0.67 -6.15
CA ARG A 65 1.34 2.12 -6.03
C ARG A 65 2.47 2.78 -5.27
N VAL A 66 2.91 2.21 -4.15
CA VAL A 66 3.98 2.80 -3.34
C VAL A 66 5.29 2.84 -4.12
N MET A 67 5.56 1.86 -5.00
CA MET A 67 6.78 1.83 -5.80
C MET A 67 6.85 2.94 -6.86
N GLU A 68 5.72 3.55 -7.21
CA GLU A 68 5.66 4.73 -8.10
C GLU A 68 6.13 6.01 -7.40
N LEU A 69 6.12 6.05 -6.06
CA LEU A 69 6.53 7.24 -5.31
C LEU A 69 8.07 7.38 -5.25
N PRO A 70 8.63 8.59 -5.44
CA PRO A 70 10.07 8.83 -5.28
C PRO A 70 10.54 8.60 -3.83
N GLU A 71 9.64 8.83 -2.87
CA GLU A 71 9.87 8.72 -1.43
C GLU A 71 9.50 7.33 -0.87
N ASN A 72 9.37 6.30 -1.71
CA ASN A 72 8.89 4.97 -1.30
C ASN A 72 9.75 4.28 -0.22
N LYS A 73 11.00 4.71 -0.03
CA LYS A 73 11.92 4.15 0.98
C LYS A 73 11.71 4.74 2.36
N LEU A 74 10.92 5.82 2.50
CA LEU A 74 10.64 6.44 3.79
C LEU A 74 9.97 5.44 4.74
N GLU A 75 10.35 5.53 6.00
CA GLU A 75 9.81 4.69 7.08
C GLU A 75 8.30 4.78 7.19
N TYR A 76 7.74 5.96 6.92
CA TYR A 76 6.30 6.20 6.89
C TYR A 76 5.55 5.18 6.03
N TRP A 77 6.00 4.92 4.80
CA TRP A 77 5.34 3.99 3.89
C TRP A 77 5.53 2.52 4.30
N LYS A 78 6.60 2.21 5.03
CA LYS A 78 6.81 0.86 5.58
C LYS A 78 5.91 0.61 6.78
N ALA A 79 5.80 1.59 7.68
CA ALA A 79 4.92 1.54 8.85
C ALA A 79 3.45 1.50 8.41
N LYS A 80 3.06 2.40 7.50
CA LYS A 80 1.70 2.49 6.97
C LYS A 80 1.21 1.17 6.38
N PHE A 81 2.06 0.44 5.66
CA PHE A 81 1.72 -0.88 5.13
C PHE A 81 1.26 -1.85 6.22
N ILE A 82 1.83 -1.77 7.41
CA ILE A 82 1.50 -2.64 8.54
C ILE A 82 0.31 -2.08 9.30
N ASP A 83 0.26 -0.77 9.55
CA ASP A 83 -0.82 -0.12 10.29
C ASP A 83 -2.19 -0.25 9.61
N ASP A 84 -2.21 -0.38 8.28
CA ASP A 84 -3.43 -0.56 7.49
C ASP A 84 -3.88 -2.04 7.38
N LEU A 85 -3.24 -2.97 8.11
CA LEU A 85 -3.67 -4.36 8.24
C LEU A 85 -4.80 -4.54 9.28
N PRO A 86 -5.48 -5.71 9.35
CA PRO A 86 -6.47 -5.97 10.38
C PRO A 86 -5.87 -5.83 11.80
N PRO A 87 -6.53 -5.17 12.78
CA PRO A 87 -5.92 -4.74 14.05
C PRO A 87 -5.18 -5.84 14.83
N LEU A 88 -5.81 -7.00 15.03
CA LEU A 88 -5.18 -8.14 15.73
C LEU A 88 -3.95 -8.67 15.01
N PHE A 89 -3.91 -8.49 13.69
CA PHE A 89 -2.78 -8.89 12.87
C PHE A 89 -1.65 -7.85 12.92
N VAL A 90 -1.99 -6.56 12.97
CA VAL A 90 -1.01 -5.46 13.19
C VAL A 90 -0.17 -5.75 14.43
N GLU A 91 -0.81 -6.01 15.57
CA GLU A 91 -0.12 -6.26 16.85
C GLU A 91 0.87 -7.43 16.74
N ARG A 92 0.45 -8.50 16.06
CA ARG A 92 1.25 -9.70 15.85
C ARG A 92 2.46 -9.42 14.96
N VAL A 93 2.26 -8.74 13.84
CA VAL A 93 3.35 -8.35 12.92
C VAL A 93 4.31 -7.38 13.59
N HIS A 94 3.80 -6.39 14.35
CA HIS A 94 4.62 -5.46 15.13
C HIS A 94 5.51 -6.20 16.13
N LYS A 95 4.94 -7.16 16.87
CA LYS A 95 5.70 -7.98 17.81
C LYS A 95 6.80 -8.78 17.11
N ALA A 96 6.49 -9.37 15.95
CA ALA A 96 7.45 -10.16 15.18
C ALA A 96 8.58 -9.31 14.58
N LEU A 97 8.28 -8.11 14.08
CA LEU A 97 9.25 -7.18 13.51
C LEU A 97 10.10 -6.49 14.57
N LYS A 98 9.51 -6.15 15.72
CA LYS A 98 10.20 -5.57 16.86
C LYS A 98 11.20 -6.57 17.46
N GLY A 99 10.82 -7.85 17.56
CA GLY A 99 11.65 -8.88 18.18
C GLY A 99 12.02 -8.48 19.61
N ASN A 100 13.31 -8.39 19.90
CA ASN A 100 13.85 -7.97 21.20
C ASN A 100 14.21 -6.47 21.26
N ASN A 101 14.03 -5.73 20.16
CA ASN A 101 14.35 -4.30 20.11
C ASN A 101 13.31 -3.48 20.85
N ILE A 102 13.65 -2.24 21.19
CA ILE A 102 12.71 -1.28 21.81
C ILE A 102 11.67 -0.81 20.77
N GLU A 103 12.07 -0.66 19.52
CA GLU A 103 11.24 -0.21 18.40
C GLU A 103 11.55 -1.01 17.12
N ILE A 104 10.63 -0.96 16.15
CA ILE A 104 10.79 -1.58 14.84
C ILE A 104 11.79 -0.75 14.01
N PRO A 105 12.92 -1.32 13.55
CA PRO A 105 13.94 -0.58 12.80
C PRO A 105 13.51 -0.39 11.33
N TYR A 106 12.53 0.48 11.09
CA TYR A 106 11.96 0.70 9.75
C TYR A 106 12.98 1.17 8.70
N LYS A 107 14.03 1.90 9.13
CA LYS A 107 15.13 2.34 8.26
C LYS A 107 15.77 1.16 7.52
N ASP A 108 16.10 0.12 8.26
CA ASP A 108 16.86 -1.04 7.77
C ASP A 108 15.96 -2.13 7.19
N LEU A 109 14.65 -2.07 7.46
CA LEU A 109 13.69 -3.02 6.93
C LEU A 109 13.42 -2.78 5.44
N THR A 110 13.43 -3.86 4.66
CA THR A 110 12.96 -3.86 3.27
C THR A 110 11.49 -4.29 3.21
N TYR A 111 10.77 -3.87 2.17
CA TYR A 111 9.41 -4.36 1.92
C TYR A 111 9.37 -5.90 1.85
N GLY A 112 10.36 -6.53 1.23
CA GLY A 112 10.46 -7.99 1.19
C GLY A 112 10.51 -8.63 2.59
N LYS A 113 11.27 -8.04 3.52
CA LYS A 113 11.32 -8.54 4.91
C LYS A 113 9.99 -8.36 5.62
N ILE A 114 9.36 -7.20 5.48
CA ILE A 114 8.03 -6.91 6.07
C ILE A 114 6.99 -7.91 5.54
N ILE A 115 6.90 -8.08 4.22
CA ILE A 115 5.97 -9.01 3.57
C ILE A 115 6.24 -10.45 3.99
N GLY A 116 7.51 -10.85 4.09
CA GLY A 116 7.91 -12.16 4.58
C GLY A 116 7.40 -12.41 5.99
N THR A 117 7.58 -11.46 6.91
CA THR A 117 7.06 -11.54 8.27
C THR A 117 5.53 -11.59 8.29
N CYS A 118 4.84 -10.74 7.52
CA CYS A 118 3.38 -10.80 7.39
C CYS A 118 2.93 -12.18 6.89
N THR A 119 3.60 -12.73 5.88
CA THR A 119 3.23 -14.05 5.34
C THR A 119 3.37 -15.14 6.39
N GLN A 120 4.49 -15.14 7.13
CA GLN A 120 4.75 -16.12 8.19
C GLN A 120 3.73 -16.00 9.33
N GLU A 121 3.48 -14.80 9.83
CA GLU A 121 2.50 -14.58 10.90
C GLU A 121 1.08 -14.88 10.45
N GLY A 122 0.76 -14.65 9.17
CA GLY A 122 -0.54 -15.00 8.59
C GLY A 122 -0.75 -16.52 8.59
N LEU A 123 0.26 -17.29 8.21
CA LEU A 123 0.22 -18.76 8.26
C LEU A 123 0.11 -19.28 9.69
N ASN A 124 0.91 -18.73 10.61
CA ASN A 124 0.87 -19.10 12.02
C ASN A 124 -0.53 -18.87 12.62
N LEU A 125 -1.11 -17.70 12.38
CA LEU A 125 -2.45 -17.36 12.85
C LEU A 125 -3.53 -18.29 12.24
N CYS A 126 -3.45 -18.59 10.94
CA CYS A 126 -4.37 -19.53 10.30
C CYS A 126 -4.29 -20.92 10.95
N ASN A 127 -3.08 -21.40 11.24
CA ASN A 127 -2.86 -22.68 11.89
C ASN A 127 -3.41 -22.72 13.31
N GLU A 128 -3.18 -21.67 14.11
CA GLU A 128 -3.73 -21.55 15.46
C GLU A 128 -5.26 -21.56 15.46
N LEU A 129 -5.88 -20.80 14.56
CA LEU A 129 -7.33 -20.78 14.41
C LEU A 129 -7.89 -22.15 14.01
N LYS A 130 -7.18 -22.89 13.15
CA LYS A 130 -7.55 -24.25 12.76
C LYS A 130 -7.47 -25.22 13.96
N MET A 131 -6.38 -25.17 14.72
CA MET A 131 -6.19 -25.99 15.93
C MET A 131 -7.25 -25.69 17.00
N ALA A 132 -7.52 -24.41 17.26
CA ALA A 132 -8.53 -23.98 18.22
C ALA A 132 -9.94 -24.50 17.86
N ARG A 133 -10.29 -24.51 16.57
CA ARG A 133 -11.55 -25.10 16.08
C ARG A 133 -11.59 -26.61 16.31
N GLN A 134 -10.50 -27.32 16.03
CA GLN A 134 -10.43 -28.77 16.22
C GLN A 134 -10.64 -29.16 17.69
N LEU A 135 -9.91 -28.51 18.61
CA LEU A 135 -10.03 -28.74 20.05
C LEU A 135 -11.46 -28.47 20.57
N LYS A 136 -12.16 -27.47 20.00
CA LYS A 136 -13.55 -27.19 20.36
C LYS A 136 -14.47 -28.33 19.91
N MET A 137 -14.26 -28.89 18.72
CA MET A 137 -15.05 -30.02 18.21
C MET A 137 -14.80 -31.31 18.99
N ASP A 138 -13.57 -31.59 19.38
CA ASP A 138 -13.23 -32.81 20.13
C ASP A 138 -13.87 -32.79 21.53
N LYS A 139 -13.92 -31.63 22.19
CA LYS A 139 -14.66 -31.45 23.47
C LYS A 139 -16.17 -31.72 23.36
N PHE A 140 -16.78 -31.49 22.20
CA PHE A 140 -18.19 -31.82 22.01
C PHE A 140 -18.41 -33.32 21.77
N ARG A 141 -17.45 -33.99 21.12
CA ARG A 141 -17.49 -35.45 20.90
C ARG A 141 -17.26 -36.25 22.17
N GLU A 142 -16.41 -35.79 23.09
CA GLU A 142 -16.17 -36.46 24.38
C GLU A 142 -17.32 -36.33 25.39
N LYS A 143 -18.25 -35.40 25.16
CA LYS A 143 -19.41 -35.15 26.04
C LYS A 143 -20.72 -35.78 25.53
N SER A 144 -20.71 -36.40 24.35
CA SER A 144 -21.85 -37.14 23.79
C SER A 144 -21.68 -38.62 24.04
#